data_AF-A0A957P061-F1
#
_entry.id   AF-A0A957P061-F1
#
_cell.length_a   1.000
_cell.length_b   1.000
_cell.length_c   1.000
_cell.angle_alpha   90.00
_cell.angle_beta   90.00
_cell.angle_gamma   90.00
#
_symmetry.space_group_name_H-M   'P 1'
#
loop_
_entity.id
_entity.type
_entity.pdbx_description
1 polymer ?
#
loop_
_entity_poly.entity_id
_entity_poly.type
_entity_poly.pdbx_seq_one_letter_code
_entity_poly.pdbx_strand_id
1 'polypeptide(L)'
;VTINEPMARRTGLGVGDELTLQTDRGRQAFSIVGVAVDFDVKSVVTMYDGIYRSWWDDAGVAAAALFVAPGVDVDAEVAQLRSALGGEAQLVIRSNRGMRQNALEIFDRTFAITVALQLLATIVAFIGILSTLMSLQLERMREIGVLRANGMTRGQLWRLSLWETGLMGSSAGLIAIPTGFLLALILIYIINLRSFGWTLEMQLQPRAFGQAFAVAVGAALLAGIYPAYRLGRMQPAVAVREE
;
A
#
# COMPACT_ATOMS: atom_id res chain seq x y z
N VAL A 1 21.58 17.43 -18.59
CA VAL A 1 21.58 16.76 -17.26
C VAL A 1 20.15 16.36 -16.91
N THR A 2 19.97 15.38 -16.02
CA THR A 2 18.65 15.08 -15.43
C THR A 2 18.66 15.46 -13.96
N ILE A 3 17.49 15.85 -13.43
CA ILE A 3 17.30 16.16 -12.02
C ILE A 3 16.22 15.25 -11.45
N ASN A 4 16.19 14.99 -10.15
CA ASN A 4 15.09 14.23 -9.55
C ASN A 4 13.86 15.10 -9.22
N GLU A 5 12.70 14.46 -9.00
CA GLU A 5 11.43 15.15 -8.70
C GLU A 5 11.52 16.13 -7.50
N PRO A 6 12.16 15.77 -6.36
CA PRO A 6 12.30 16.70 -5.25
C PRO A 6 13.09 17.97 -5.62
N MET A 7 14.15 17.84 -6.43
CA MET A 7 14.92 18.98 -6.90
C MET A 7 14.11 19.88 -7.82
N ALA A 8 13.41 19.28 -8.79
CA ALA A 8 12.55 20.01 -9.73
C ALA A 8 11.51 20.85 -8.97
N ARG A 9 10.87 20.27 -7.94
CA ARG A 9 9.89 20.96 -7.11
C ARG A 9 10.46 22.08 -6.25
N ARG A 10 11.62 21.86 -5.61
CA ARG A 10 12.24 22.85 -4.74
C ARG A 10 12.76 24.07 -5.50
N THR A 11 13.27 23.84 -6.70
CA THR A 11 13.89 24.87 -7.53
C THR A 11 12.94 25.49 -8.54
N GLY A 12 11.81 24.83 -8.82
CA GLY A 12 10.89 25.21 -9.89
C GLY A 12 11.42 24.92 -11.29
N LEU A 13 12.55 24.22 -11.41
CA LEU A 13 13.19 23.91 -12.68
C LEU A 13 12.56 22.67 -13.32
N GLY A 14 12.31 22.74 -14.62
CA GLY A 14 11.75 21.67 -15.44
C GLY A 14 12.62 21.32 -16.65
N VAL A 15 12.07 20.46 -17.52
CA VAL A 15 12.72 20.11 -18.78
C VAL A 15 12.78 21.34 -19.69
N GLY A 16 13.95 21.62 -20.25
CA GLY A 16 14.22 22.79 -21.08
C GLY A 16 14.87 23.96 -20.32
N ASP A 17 14.77 24.00 -18.99
CA ASP A 17 15.45 25.01 -18.19
C ASP A 17 16.96 24.72 -18.07
N GLU A 18 17.70 25.73 -17.61
CA GLU A 18 19.14 25.61 -17.35
C GLU A 18 19.44 25.52 -15.85
N LEU A 19 20.28 24.55 -15.49
CA LEU A 19 20.82 24.39 -14.15
C LEU A 19 22.27 24.86 -14.13
N THR A 20 22.56 25.91 -13.35
CA THR A 20 23.94 26.36 -13.14
C THR A 20 24.61 25.56 -12.02
N LEU A 21 25.68 24.84 -12.34
CA LEU A 21 26.48 24.07 -11.39
C LEU A 21 27.88 24.69 -11.24
N GLN A 22 28.47 24.52 -10.06
CA GLN A 22 29.88 24.84 -9.85
C GLN A 22 30.74 23.68 -10.33
N THR A 23 31.62 23.97 -11.28
CA THR A 23 32.57 23.03 -11.86
C THR A 23 34.00 23.49 -11.58
N ASP A 24 34.99 22.64 -11.84
CA ASP A 24 36.41 23.04 -11.74
C ASP A 24 36.81 24.05 -12.83
N ARG A 25 35.93 24.22 -13.84
CA ARG A 25 36.01 25.25 -14.88
C ARG A 25 35.11 26.46 -14.59
N GLY A 26 34.66 26.64 -13.35
CA GLY A 26 33.79 27.73 -12.91
C GLY A 26 32.29 27.40 -13.00
N ARG A 27 31.44 28.43 -12.94
CA ARG A 27 29.99 28.27 -13.07
C ARG A 27 29.61 27.93 -14.50
N GLN A 28 29.01 26.76 -14.71
CA GLN A 28 28.57 26.30 -16.02
C GLN A 28 27.08 25.99 -16.00
N ALA A 29 26.40 26.37 -17.08
CA ALA A 29 24.98 26.12 -17.28
C ALA A 29 24.77 24.81 -18.04
N PHE A 30 23.89 23.97 -17.51
CA PHE A 30 23.54 22.68 -18.11
C PHE A 30 22.05 22.62 -18.39
N SER A 31 21.67 22.34 -19.63
CA SER A 31 20.26 22.14 -19.98
C SER A 31 19.70 20.87 -19.32
N ILE A 32 18.51 21.01 -18.74
CA ILE A 32 17.77 19.93 -18.08
C ILE A 32 16.98 19.18 -19.15
N VAL A 33 17.36 17.94 -19.42
CA VAL A 33 16.76 17.10 -20.47
C VAL A 33 15.70 16.14 -19.95
N GLY A 34 15.55 16.04 -18.62
CA GLY A 34 14.58 15.13 -18.00
C GLY A 34 14.50 15.29 -16.49
N VAL A 35 13.34 14.95 -15.94
CA VAL A 35 13.12 14.79 -14.50
C VAL A 35 13.00 13.28 -14.22
N ALA A 36 13.93 12.75 -13.45
CA ALA A 36 14.00 11.32 -13.12
C ALA A 36 13.12 11.00 -11.90
N VAL A 37 12.45 9.85 -11.95
CA VAL A 37 11.80 9.26 -10.79
C VAL A 37 12.89 8.67 -9.91
N ASP A 38 13.04 9.23 -8.71
CA ASP A 38 14.01 8.85 -7.70
C ASP A 38 13.36 9.07 -6.34
N PHE A 39 13.52 8.09 -5.45
CA PHE A 39 12.87 8.05 -4.14
C PHE A 39 13.76 8.64 -3.03
N ASP A 40 14.89 9.24 -3.37
CA ASP A 40 15.64 10.09 -2.44
C ASP A 40 14.84 11.37 -2.11
N VAL A 41 14.96 11.85 -0.88
CA VAL A 41 14.37 13.12 -0.41
C VAL A 41 15.32 14.30 -0.71
N LYS A 42 16.58 14.01 -1.02
CA LYS A 42 17.60 14.99 -1.39
C LYS A 42 17.46 15.42 -2.86
N SER A 43 18.00 16.59 -3.16
CA SER A 43 18.13 17.04 -4.55
C SER A 43 19.28 16.28 -5.21
N VAL A 44 19.00 15.56 -6.29
CA VAL A 44 19.97 14.76 -7.03
C VAL A 44 20.02 15.23 -8.48
N VAL A 45 21.24 15.39 -9.00
CA VAL A 45 21.52 15.64 -10.41
C VAL A 45 22.23 14.42 -10.96
N THR A 46 21.74 13.89 -12.08
CA THR A 46 22.40 12.81 -12.82
C THR A 46 22.87 13.33 -14.16
N MET A 47 24.07 12.92 -14.57
CA MET A 47 24.63 13.28 -15.87
C MET A 47 25.48 12.14 -16.42
N TYR A 48 25.71 12.16 -17.72
CA TYR A 48 26.58 11.20 -18.37
C TYR A 48 28.03 11.40 -17.92
N ASP A 49 28.73 10.30 -17.61
CA ASP A 49 30.11 10.33 -17.09
C ASP A 49 31.07 11.10 -18.00
N GLY A 50 30.95 10.99 -19.32
CA GLY A 50 31.77 11.75 -20.26
C GLY A 50 31.56 13.27 -20.18
N ILE A 51 30.34 13.72 -19.84
CA ILE A 51 30.08 15.15 -19.59
C ILE A 51 30.69 15.54 -18.25
N TYR A 52 30.48 14.75 -17.19
CA TYR A 52 31.05 15.01 -15.88
C TYR A 52 32.57 15.20 -15.93
N ARG A 53 33.30 14.28 -16.54
CA ARG A 53 34.77 14.33 -16.66
C ARG A 53 35.31 15.48 -17.52
N SER A 54 34.47 16.08 -18.37
CA SER A 54 34.87 17.27 -19.15
C SER A 54 34.88 18.57 -18.33
N TRP A 55 34.16 18.58 -17.20
CA TRP A 55 33.94 19.78 -16.38
C TRP A 55 34.52 19.69 -14.96
N TRP A 56 34.69 18.47 -14.43
CA TRP A 56 35.31 18.20 -13.14
C TRP A 56 36.59 17.39 -13.33
N ASP A 57 37.66 17.77 -12.62
CA ASP A 57 38.95 17.08 -12.58
C ASP A 57 38.91 15.96 -11.51
N ASP A 58 37.82 15.17 -11.49
CA ASP A 58 37.61 14.03 -10.60
C ASP A 58 37.83 12.70 -11.36
N ALA A 59 38.85 11.96 -10.96
CA ALA A 59 39.17 10.63 -11.49
C ALA A 59 38.58 9.48 -10.64
N GLY A 60 37.93 9.80 -9.52
CA GLY A 60 37.38 8.84 -8.59
C GLY A 60 36.15 8.12 -9.13
N VAL A 61 36.08 6.82 -8.87
CA VAL A 61 34.86 6.03 -9.10
C VAL A 61 34.36 5.55 -7.75
N ALA A 62 33.25 6.14 -7.27
CA ALA A 62 32.67 5.78 -5.98
C ALA A 62 31.97 4.41 -5.99
N ALA A 63 31.38 4.04 -7.13
CA ALA A 63 30.68 2.77 -7.30
C ALA A 63 30.64 2.36 -8.78
N ALA A 64 30.58 1.05 -9.03
CA ALA A 64 30.34 0.48 -10.34
C ALA A 64 29.25 -0.59 -10.25
N ALA A 65 28.38 -0.65 -11.26
CA ALA A 65 27.35 -1.68 -11.37
C ALA A 65 27.81 -2.77 -12.34
N LEU A 66 27.76 -4.03 -11.90
CA LEU A 66 27.99 -5.20 -12.73
C LEU A 66 26.66 -5.87 -13.05
N PHE A 67 26.39 -6.10 -14.33
CA PHE A 67 25.20 -6.80 -14.79
C PHE A 67 25.58 -8.22 -15.19
N VAL A 68 24.94 -9.21 -14.57
CA VAL A 68 25.13 -10.63 -14.90
C VAL A 68 24.05 -11.11 -15.86
N ALA A 69 24.35 -12.14 -16.64
CA ALA A 69 23.39 -12.77 -17.54
C ALA A 69 22.20 -13.38 -16.77
N PRO A 70 21.01 -13.51 -17.40
CA PRO A 70 19.88 -14.19 -16.80
C PRO A 70 20.23 -15.64 -16.41
N GLY A 71 19.75 -16.10 -15.24
CA GLY A 71 19.98 -17.46 -14.74
C GLY A 71 21.24 -17.65 -13.89
N VAL A 72 22.11 -16.65 -13.81
CA VAL A 72 23.31 -16.69 -12.95
C VAL A 72 22.93 -16.49 -11.47
N ASP A 73 23.57 -17.26 -10.60
CA ASP A 73 23.49 -17.06 -9.16
C ASP A 73 24.38 -15.87 -8.74
N VAL A 74 23.73 -14.73 -8.52
CA VAL A 74 24.38 -13.47 -8.16
C VAL A 74 25.17 -13.60 -6.86
N ASP A 75 24.71 -14.39 -5.90
CA ASP A 75 25.38 -14.47 -4.60
C ASP A 75 26.66 -15.32 -4.68
N ALA A 76 26.65 -16.36 -5.54
CA ALA A 76 27.85 -17.13 -5.87
C ALA A 76 28.90 -16.27 -6.61
N GLU A 77 28.48 -15.48 -7.61
CA GLU A 77 29.36 -14.55 -8.33
C GLU A 77 29.97 -13.49 -7.40
N VAL A 78 29.16 -12.92 -6.49
CA VAL A 78 29.65 -11.97 -5.49
C VAL A 78 30.68 -12.62 -4.57
N ALA A 79 30.46 -13.86 -4.15
CA ALA A 79 31.44 -14.59 -3.33
C ALA A 79 32.76 -14.83 -4.09
N GLN A 80 32.68 -15.18 -5.37
CA GLN A 80 33.85 -15.38 -6.23
C GLN A 80 34.62 -14.07 -6.49
N LEU A 81 33.91 -12.97 -6.74
CA LEU A 81 34.54 -11.66 -6.91
C LEU A 81 35.20 -11.17 -5.61
N ARG A 82 34.57 -11.41 -4.46
CA ARG A 82 35.16 -11.09 -3.15
C ARG A 82 36.42 -11.90 -2.87
N SER A 83 36.47 -13.19 -3.24
CA SER A 83 37.68 -13.99 -3.05
C SER A 83 38.79 -13.60 -4.02
N ALA A 84 38.45 -13.27 -5.27
CA ALA A 84 39.42 -12.84 -6.29
C ALA A 84 40.01 -11.45 -6.02
N LEU A 85 39.20 -10.52 -5.51
CA LEU A 85 39.58 -9.10 -5.33
C LEU A 85 39.89 -8.73 -3.87
N GLY A 86 39.76 -9.69 -2.94
CA GLY A 86 39.86 -9.45 -1.49
C GLY A 86 41.22 -8.97 -0.97
N GLY A 87 42.24 -8.85 -1.83
CA GLY A 87 43.59 -8.41 -1.46
C GLY A 87 44.00 -7.01 -1.97
N GLU A 88 43.32 -6.45 -2.97
CA GLU A 88 43.83 -5.27 -3.71
C GLU A 88 43.13 -3.94 -3.36
N ALA A 89 41.93 -3.97 -2.76
CA ALA A 89 41.23 -2.76 -2.33
C ALA A 89 40.13 -3.05 -1.30
N GLN A 90 39.72 -2.05 -0.51
CA GLN A 90 38.54 -2.09 0.38
C GLN A 90 37.23 -2.06 -0.43
N LEU A 91 37.07 -2.97 -1.39
CA LEU A 91 35.91 -3.04 -2.27
C LEU A 91 34.73 -3.70 -1.54
N VAL A 92 33.64 -2.94 -1.36
CA VAL A 92 32.39 -3.45 -0.80
C VAL A 92 31.51 -3.97 -1.92
N ILE A 93 31.69 -5.24 -2.28
CA ILE A 93 30.88 -5.91 -3.32
C ILE A 93 29.58 -6.41 -2.68
N ARG A 94 28.42 -5.95 -3.16
CA ARG A 94 27.10 -6.35 -2.65
C ARG A 94 26.20 -6.80 -3.79
N SER A 95 25.43 -7.86 -3.56
CA SER A 95 24.39 -8.26 -4.50
C SER A 95 23.22 -7.28 -4.43
N ASN A 96 22.71 -6.87 -5.60
CA ASN A 96 21.52 -6.03 -5.66
C ASN A 96 20.29 -6.76 -5.07
N ARG A 97 20.23 -8.09 -5.19
CA ARG A 97 19.18 -8.92 -4.57
C ARG A 97 19.20 -8.78 -3.04
N GLY A 98 20.37 -8.97 -2.41
CA GLY A 98 20.51 -8.82 -0.96
C GLY A 98 20.21 -7.41 -0.48
N MET A 99 20.66 -6.39 -1.23
CA MET A 99 20.35 -4.98 -0.92
C MET A 99 18.84 -4.71 -0.99
N ARG A 100 18.18 -5.17 -2.06
CA ARG A 100 16.73 -5.04 -2.23
C ARG A 100 15.97 -5.76 -1.13
N GLN A 101 16.35 -6.98 -0.77
CA GLN A 101 15.69 -7.75 0.28
C GLN A 101 15.80 -7.07 1.64
N ASN A 102 17.00 -6.60 1.99
CA ASN A 102 17.21 -5.86 3.25
C ASN A 102 16.39 -4.56 3.28
N ALA A 103 16.34 -3.83 2.16
CA ALA A 103 15.52 -2.63 2.05
C ALA A 103 14.03 -2.96 2.25
N LEU A 104 13.52 -4.00 1.58
CA LEU A 104 12.13 -4.45 1.74
C LEU A 104 11.82 -4.88 3.17
N GLU A 105 12.73 -5.57 3.85
CA GLU A 105 12.53 -5.97 5.24
C GLU A 105 12.44 -4.76 6.20
N ILE A 106 13.29 -3.74 5.99
CA ILE A 106 13.24 -2.49 6.76
C ILE A 106 11.91 -1.75 6.49
N PHE A 107 11.47 -1.72 5.24
CA PHE A 107 10.18 -1.16 4.87
C PHE A 107 9.04 -1.91 5.57
N ASP A 108 9.00 -3.24 5.47
CA ASP A 108 7.96 -4.07 6.08
C ASP A 108 7.88 -3.86 7.60
N ARG A 109 9.03 -3.78 8.28
CA ARG A 109 9.08 -3.48 9.73
C ARG A 109 8.53 -2.10 10.06
N THR A 110 8.82 -1.10 9.24
CA THR A 110 8.34 0.27 9.46
C THR A 110 6.83 0.37 9.24
N PHE A 111 6.32 -0.32 8.21
CA PHE A 111 4.89 -0.38 7.90
C PHE A 111 4.10 -1.37 8.78
N ALA A 112 4.76 -2.25 9.53
CA ALA A 112 4.12 -3.19 10.44
C ALA A 112 3.22 -2.49 11.48
N ILE A 113 3.61 -1.31 11.95
CA ILE A 113 2.80 -0.50 12.88
C ILE A 113 1.50 -0.06 12.20
N THR A 114 1.57 0.41 10.95
CA THR A 114 0.38 0.79 10.18
C THR A 114 -0.54 -0.41 9.95
N VAL A 115 0.02 -1.58 9.65
CA VAL A 115 -0.75 -2.83 9.51
C VAL A 115 -1.43 -3.21 10.82
N ALA A 116 -0.73 -3.07 11.95
CA ALA A 116 -1.31 -3.33 13.27
C ALA A 116 -2.46 -2.36 13.59
N LEU A 117 -2.29 -1.07 13.31
CA LEU A 117 -3.35 -0.06 13.48
C LEU A 117 -4.54 -0.33 12.54
N GLN A 118 -4.30 -0.75 11.30
CA GLN A 118 -5.35 -1.14 10.36
C GLN A 118 -6.13 -2.35 10.87
N LEU A 119 -5.45 -3.36 11.42
CA LEU A 119 -6.08 -4.53 12.01
C LEU A 119 -6.93 -4.15 13.23
N LEU A 120 -6.42 -3.29 14.11
CA LEU A 120 -7.16 -2.77 15.25
C LEU A 120 -8.42 -2.01 14.79
N ALA A 121 -8.29 -1.10 13.83
CA ALA A 121 -9.42 -0.36 13.26
C ALA A 121 -10.48 -1.31 12.65
N THR A 122 -10.02 -2.37 11.98
CA THR A 122 -10.91 -3.41 11.42
C THR A 122 -11.67 -4.16 12.51
N ILE A 123 -11.00 -4.51 13.62
CA ILE A 123 -11.66 -5.15 14.77
C ILE A 123 -12.72 -4.22 15.38
N VAL A 124 -12.37 -2.95 15.61
CA VAL A 124 -13.31 -1.96 16.16
C VAL A 124 -14.52 -1.79 15.24
N ALA A 125 -14.29 -1.68 13.93
CA ALA A 125 -15.36 -1.60 12.94
C ALA A 125 -16.25 -2.86 12.96
N PHE A 126 -15.66 -4.05 13.06
CA PHE A 126 -16.38 -5.31 13.16
C PHE A 126 -17.27 -5.38 14.40
N ILE A 127 -16.76 -4.99 15.57
CA ILE A 127 -17.53 -4.94 16.82
C ILE A 127 -18.70 -3.94 16.70
N GLY A 128 -18.46 -2.79 16.05
CA GLY A 128 -19.50 -1.81 15.75
C GLY A 128 -20.63 -2.41 14.91
N ILE A 129 -20.29 -3.04 13.78
CA ILE A 129 -21.26 -3.72 12.90
C ILE A 129 -22.03 -4.79 13.67
N LEU A 130 -21.34 -5.65 14.41
CA LEU A 130 -21.96 -6.70 15.22
C LEU A 130 -22.96 -6.12 16.23
N SER A 131 -22.58 -5.04 16.92
CA SER A 131 -23.43 -4.38 17.92
C SER A 131 -24.68 -3.77 17.27
N THR A 132 -24.52 -3.11 16.12
CA THR A 132 -25.65 -2.54 15.36
C THR A 132 -26.58 -3.64 14.85
N LEU A 133 -26.05 -4.72 14.27
CA LEU A 133 -26.84 -5.85 13.81
C LEU A 133 -27.59 -6.54 14.95
N MET A 134 -26.97 -6.67 16.12
CA MET A 134 -27.65 -7.18 17.31
C MET A 134 -28.80 -6.26 17.73
N SER A 135 -28.60 -4.95 17.74
CA SER A 135 -29.65 -3.97 18.07
C SER A 135 -30.84 -4.07 17.10
N LEU A 136 -30.56 -4.08 15.79
CA LEU A 136 -31.58 -4.21 14.75
C LEU A 136 -32.38 -5.52 14.88
N GLN A 137 -31.73 -6.61 15.25
CA GLN A 137 -32.43 -7.88 15.43
C GLN A 137 -33.32 -7.90 16.68
N LEU A 138 -32.90 -7.24 17.77
CA LEU A 138 -33.74 -7.09 18.96
C LEU A 138 -35.01 -6.29 18.63
N GLU A 139 -34.89 -5.19 17.90
CA GLU A 139 -36.03 -4.38 17.46
C GLU A 139 -37.01 -5.17 16.57
N ARG A 140 -36.49 -6.07 15.71
CA ARG A 140 -37.30 -6.87 14.78
C ARG A 140 -37.75 -8.23 15.33
N MET A 141 -37.56 -8.51 16.62
CA MET A 141 -37.95 -9.81 17.20
C MET A 141 -39.45 -10.12 17.01
N ARG A 142 -40.32 -9.11 17.12
CA ARG A 142 -41.77 -9.29 16.93
C ARG A 142 -42.13 -9.68 15.51
N GLU A 143 -41.52 -9.03 14.51
CA GLU A 143 -41.72 -9.35 13.10
C GLU A 143 -41.29 -10.79 12.78
N ILE A 144 -40.14 -11.20 13.32
CA ILE A 144 -39.63 -12.57 13.18
C ILE A 144 -40.58 -13.58 13.85
N GLY A 145 -41.16 -13.23 15.00
CA GLY A 145 -42.19 -14.02 15.67
C GLY A 145 -43.44 -14.23 14.80
N VAL A 146 -43.94 -13.17 14.17
CA VAL A 146 -45.08 -13.23 13.24
C VAL A 146 -44.75 -14.06 12.00
N LEU A 147 -43.55 -13.91 11.43
CA LEU A 147 -43.10 -14.72 10.28
C LEU A 147 -43.05 -16.22 10.64
N ARG A 148 -42.59 -16.56 11.84
CA ARG A 148 -42.60 -17.96 12.31
C ARG A 148 -44.00 -18.50 12.56
N ALA A 149 -44.91 -17.66 13.07
CA ALA A 149 -46.31 -18.05 13.25
C ALA A 149 -47.00 -18.31 11.90
N ASN A 150 -46.59 -17.64 10.83
CA ASN A 150 -47.02 -17.88 9.46
C ASN A 150 -46.31 -19.07 8.77
N GLY A 151 -45.54 -19.87 9.50
CA GLY A 151 -44.94 -21.11 9.00
C GLY A 151 -43.52 -20.99 8.44
N MET A 152 -42.86 -19.83 8.58
CA MET A 152 -41.51 -19.65 8.09
C MET A 152 -40.50 -20.50 8.87
N THR A 153 -39.67 -21.25 8.15
CA THR A 153 -38.70 -22.20 8.72
C THR A 153 -37.45 -21.49 9.26
N ARG A 154 -36.72 -22.13 10.18
CA ARG A 154 -35.44 -21.62 10.71
C ARG A 154 -34.41 -21.31 9.62
N GLY A 155 -34.34 -22.16 8.58
CA GLY A 155 -33.42 -21.96 7.46
C GLY A 155 -33.78 -20.75 6.58
N GLN A 156 -35.07 -20.46 6.41
CA GLN A 156 -35.53 -19.27 5.69
C GLN A 156 -35.20 -17.99 6.45
N LEU A 157 -35.35 -17.98 7.78
CA LEU A 157 -34.95 -16.84 8.62
C LEU A 157 -33.45 -16.59 8.56
N TRP A 158 -32.65 -17.67 8.60
CA TRP A 158 -31.21 -17.57 8.52
C TRP A 158 -30.76 -16.99 7.17
N ARG A 159 -31.36 -17.45 6.07
CA ARG A 159 -31.11 -16.90 4.72
C ARG A 159 -31.52 -15.44 4.61
N LEU A 160 -32.66 -15.05 5.18
CA LEU A 160 -33.12 -13.65 5.17
C LEU A 160 -32.10 -12.74 5.88
N SER A 161 -31.65 -13.13 7.07
CA SER A 161 -30.65 -12.36 7.83
C SER A 161 -29.30 -12.30 7.11
N LEU A 162 -28.89 -13.39 6.45
CA LEU A 162 -27.67 -13.42 5.64
C LEU A 162 -27.77 -12.47 4.44
N TRP A 163 -28.92 -12.41 3.77
CA TRP A 163 -29.16 -11.48 2.66
C TRP A 163 -29.14 -10.02 3.11
N GLU A 164 -29.80 -9.70 4.22
CA GLU A 164 -29.79 -8.34 4.77
C GLU A 164 -28.37 -7.89 5.11
N THR A 165 -27.63 -8.75 5.81
CA THR A 165 -26.25 -8.46 6.21
C THR A 165 -25.31 -8.40 5.00
N GLY A 166 -25.50 -9.29 4.03
CA GLY A 166 -24.75 -9.31 2.78
C GLY A 166 -24.99 -8.07 1.91
N LEU A 167 -26.22 -7.57 1.86
CA LEU A 167 -26.57 -6.32 1.17
C LEU A 167 -25.95 -5.11 1.85
N MET A 168 -26.00 -5.05 3.19
CA MET A 168 -25.33 -3.99 3.96
C MET A 168 -23.81 -4.01 3.72
N GLY A 169 -23.18 -5.19 3.81
CA GLY A 169 -21.75 -5.36 3.55
C GLY A 169 -21.34 -5.00 2.13
N SER A 170 -22.15 -5.38 1.13
CA SER A 170 -21.91 -5.04 -0.27
C SER A 170 -22.04 -3.53 -0.51
N SER A 171 -23.04 -2.89 0.09
CA SER A 171 -23.23 -1.44 0.01
C SER A 171 -22.06 -0.69 0.64
N ALA A 172 -21.61 -1.14 1.82
CA ALA A 172 -20.43 -0.60 2.47
C ALA A 172 -19.17 -0.78 1.62
N GLY A 173 -18.97 -1.97 1.04
CA GLY A 173 -17.85 -2.25 0.13
C GLY A 173 -17.85 -1.35 -1.11
N LEU A 174 -19.01 -1.12 -1.71
CA LEU A 174 -19.17 -0.23 -2.86
C LEU A 174 -18.82 1.23 -2.53
N ILE A 175 -19.13 1.70 -1.32
CA ILE A 175 -18.76 3.05 -0.84
C ILE A 175 -17.29 3.13 -0.43
N ALA A 176 -16.74 2.04 0.11
CA ALA A 176 -15.35 1.97 0.55
C ALA A 176 -14.37 2.11 -0.62
N ILE A 177 -14.69 1.56 -1.79
CA ILE A 177 -13.82 1.62 -2.99
C ILE A 177 -13.50 3.08 -3.42
N PRO A 178 -14.49 3.94 -3.75
CA PRO A 178 -14.20 5.31 -4.15
C PRO A 178 -13.59 6.14 -3.01
N THR A 179 -13.99 5.88 -1.77
CA THR A 179 -13.42 6.56 -0.60
C THR A 179 -11.94 6.20 -0.42
N GLY A 180 -11.59 4.93 -0.51
CA GLY A 180 -10.20 4.45 -0.43
C GLY A 180 -9.36 4.94 -1.60
N PHE A 181 -9.93 4.99 -2.81
CA PHE A 181 -9.27 5.58 -3.97
C PHE A 181 -8.98 7.07 -3.77
N LEU A 182 -9.95 7.84 -3.26
CA LEU A 182 -9.75 9.27 -2.95
C LEU A 182 -8.68 9.47 -1.88
N LEU A 183 -8.67 8.65 -0.83
CA LEU A 183 -7.62 8.69 0.20
C LEU A 183 -6.25 8.34 -0.37
N ALA A 184 -6.15 7.38 -1.29
CA ALA A 184 -4.91 7.05 -1.98
C ALA A 184 -4.41 8.22 -2.84
N LEU A 185 -5.30 8.92 -3.55
CA LEU A 185 -4.95 10.13 -4.30
C LEU A 185 -4.40 11.22 -3.38
N ILE A 186 -5.05 11.46 -2.24
CA ILE A 186 -4.57 12.45 -1.25
C ILE A 186 -3.19 12.04 -0.73
N LEU A 187 -3.00 10.76 -0.40
CA LEU A 187 -1.73 10.26 0.12
C LEU A 187 -0.60 10.45 -0.90
N ILE A 188 -0.81 10.03 -2.16
CA ILE A 188 0.21 10.08 -3.21
C ILE A 188 0.46 11.52 -3.68
N TYR A 189 -0.59 12.27 -3.97
CA TYR A 189 -0.47 13.57 -4.64
C TYR A 189 -0.46 14.78 -3.70
N ILE A 190 -0.72 14.60 -2.40
CA ILE A 190 -0.69 15.70 -1.44
C ILE A 190 0.28 15.41 -0.31
N ILE A 191 0.14 14.27 0.37
CA ILE A 191 0.94 13.97 1.56
C ILE A 191 2.38 13.62 1.17
N ASN A 192 2.60 12.61 0.31
CA ASN A 192 3.94 12.20 -0.11
C ASN A 192 4.72 13.35 -0.77
N LEU A 193 4.01 14.15 -1.56
CA LEU A 193 4.62 15.30 -2.21
C LEU A 193 5.07 16.40 -1.25
N ARG A 194 4.36 16.62 -0.15
CA ARG A 194 4.79 17.57 0.89
C ARG A 194 5.85 16.99 1.80
N SER A 195 5.77 15.70 2.11
CA SER A 195 6.68 15.03 3.05
C SER A 195 8.03 14.64 2.43
N PHE A 196 8.01 14.14 1.19
CA PHE A 196 9.18 13.54 0.54
C PHE A 196 9.57 14.22 -0.77
N GLY A 197 8.62 14.86 -1.47
CA GLY A 197 8.88 15.60 -2.71
C GLY A 197 8.85 14.76 -3.99
N TRP A 198 8.57 13.47 -3.89
CA TRP A 198 8.40 12.54 -5.02
C TRP A 198 7.02 11.91 -5.03
N THR A 199 6.61 11.43 -6.21
CA THR A 199 5.33 10.72 -6.41
C THR A 199 5.53 9.22 -6.53
N LEU A 200 4.44 8.47 -6.38
CA LEU A 200 4.39 7.05 -6.73
C LEU A 200 3.51 6.90 -7.95
N GLU A 201 3.95 6.09 -8.92
CA GLU A 201 3.11 5.70 -10.02
C GLU A 201 1.93 4.88 -9.49
N MET A 202 0.72 5.41 -9.67
CA MET A 202 -0.49 4.76 -9.16
C MET A 202 -0.93 3.66 -10.12
N GLN A 203 -0.56 2.42 -9.81
CA GLN A 203 -1.00 1.25 -10.57
C GLN A 203 -2.30 0.68 -9.98
N LEU A 204 -3.40 0.89 -10.70
CA LEU A 204 -4.71 0.36 -10.32
C LEU A 204 -4.80 -1.11 -10.68
N GLN A 205 -4.72 -1.97 -9.67
CA GLN A 205 -4.83 -3.41 -9.83
C GLN A 205 -6.25 -3.87 -9.46
N PRO A 206 -7.08 -4.32 -10.43
CA PRO A 206 -8.47 -4.71 -10.16
C PRO A 206 -8.61 -5.77 -9.07
N ARG A 207 -7.61 -6.66 -8.96
CA ARG A 207 -7.52 -7.68 -7.90
C ARG A 207 -7.55 -7.09 -6.49
N ALA A 208 -6.94 -5.93 -6.25
CA ALA A 208 -6.88 -5.31 -4.93
C ALA A 208 -8.25 -4.77 -4.51
N PHE A 209 -8.99 -4.18 -5.45
CA PHE A 209 -10.37 -3.73 -5.22
C PHE A 209 -11.31 -4.92 -4.97
N GLY A 210 -11.16 -6.01 -5.74
CA GLY A 210 -11.91 -7.24 -5.53
C GLY A 210 -11.64 -7.86 -4.15
N GLN A 211 -10.39 -7.88 -3.70
CA GLN A 211 -10.02 -8.33 -2.35
C GLN A 211 -10.62 -7.44 -1.26
N ALA A 212 -10.52 -6.12 -1.40
CA ALA A 212 -11.10 -5.18 -0.43
C ALA A 212 -12.62 -5.35 -0.31
N PHE A 213 -13.31 -5.50 -1.44
CA PHE A 213 -14.75 -5.77 -1.47
C PHE A 213 -15.09 -7.12 -0.81
N ALA A 214 -14.35 -8.18 -1.14
CA ALA A 214 -14.54 -9.49 -0.55
C ALA A 214 -14.31 -9.48 0.98
N VAL A 215 -13.32 -8.74 1.46
CA VAL A 215 -13.08 -8.55 2.90
C VAL A 215 -14.23 -7.80 3.55
N ALA A 216 -14.75 -6.74 2.95
CA ALA A 216 -15.88 -5.98 3.48
C ALA A 216 -17.15 -6.84 3.59
N VAL A 217 -17.50 -7.56 2.52
CA VAL A 217 -18.65 -8.48 2.51
C VAL A 217 -18.44 -9.63 3.48
N GLY A 218 -17.25 -10.23 3.49
CA GLY A 218 -16.89 -11.32 4.39
C GLY A 218 -17.00 -10.91 5.86
N ALA A 219 -16.46 -9.74 6.23
CA ALA A 219 -16.56 -9.21 7.59
C ALA A 219 -18.01 -8.97 8.01
N ALA A 220 -18.83 -8.38 7.14
CA ALA A 220 -20.25 -8.18 7.41
C ALA A 220 -20.97 -9.52 7.62
N LEU A 221 -20.79 -10.48 6.71
CA LEU A 221 -21.39 -11.81 6.81
C LEU A 221 -20.97 -12.51 8.12
N LEU A 222 -19.69 -12.47 8.47
CA LEU A 222 -19.18 -13.03 9.72
C LEU A 222 -19.83 -12.39 10.95
N ALA A 223 -20.03 -11.07 10.93
CA ALA A 223 -20.73 -10.36 12.00
C ALA A 223 -22.21 -10.77 12.09
N GLY A 224 -22.85 -11.07 10.96
CA GLY A 224 -24.25 -11.50 10.90
C GLY A 224 -24.51 -12.95 11.34
N ILE A 225 -23.49 -13.83 11.28
CA ILE A 225 -23.65 -15.27 11.62
C ILE A 225 -24.10 -15.46 13.07
N TYR A 226 -23.43 -14.80 14.02
CA TYR A 226 -23.73 -14.94 15.45
C TYR A 226 -25.18 -14.55 15.79
N PRO A 227 -25.67 -13.35 15.42
CA PRO A 227 -27.03 -12.96 15.76
C PRO A 227 -28.06 -13.76 14.93
N ALA A 228 -27.80 -14.11 13.67
CA ALA A 228 -28.66 -15.01 12.89
C ALA A 228 -28.81 -16.40 13.53
N TYR A 229 -27.73 -16.95 14.09
CA TYR A 229 -27.75 -18.21 14.84
C TYR A 229 -28.60 -18.10 16.12
N ARG A 230 -28.48 -16.99 16.84
CA ARG A 230 -29.25 -16.72 18.07
C ARG A 230 -30.75 -16.68 17.78
N LEU A 231 -31.17 -16.03 16.69
CA LEU A 231 -32.57 -15.99 16.23
C LEU A 231 -33.15 -17.38 15.91
N GLY A 232 -32.37 -18.25 15.24
CA GLY A 232 -32.82 -19.60 14.89
C GLY A 232 -33.13 -20.47 16.11
N ARG A 233 -32.50 -20.19 17.25
CA ARG A 233 -32.68 -20.92 18.51
C ARG A 233 -33.74 -20.34 19.45
N MET A 234 -34.21 -19.12 19.21
CA MET A 234 -35.28 -18.55 20.04
C MET A 234 -36.57 -19.38 19.92
N GLN A 235 -37.20 -19.68 21.06
CA GLN A 235 -38.48 -20.39 21.09
C GLN A 235 -39.62 -19.38 20.84
N PRO A 236 -40.57 -19.68 19.92
CA PRO A 236 -41.70 -18.78 19.62
C PRO A 236 -42.53 -18.41 20.86
N ALA A 237 -42.59 -19.30 21.84
CA ALA A 237 -43.38 -19.14 23.06
C ALA A 237 -42.81 -18.07 24.02
N VAL A 238 -41.55 -17.65 23.88
CA VAL A 238 -40.97 -16.58 24.70
C VAL A 238 -41.23 -15.21 24.05
N ALA A 239 -41.23 -15.14 22.71
CA ALA A 239 -41.40 -13.89 21.97
C ALA A 239 -42.84 -13.29 22.03
N VAL A 240 -43.82 -14.09 22.43
CA VAL A 240 -45.23 -13.64 22.62
C VAL A 240 -45.58 -13.48 24.11
N ARG A 241 -44.68 -13.89 25.01
CA ARG A 241 -44.93 -13.97 26.46
C ARG A 241 -44.07 -13.01 27.28
N GLU A 242 -43.22 -12.19 26.65
CA GLU A 242 -42.68 -10.97 27.27
C GLU A 242 -43.76 -9.87 27.23
N GLU A 243 -44.82 -10.10 28.00
CA GLU A 243 -45.57 -9.11 28.77
C GLU A 243 -45.77 -9.69 30.17
#